data_AF-A0A1G1LCX5-F1
#
_entry.id   AF-A0A1G1LCX5-F1
#
_cell.length_a   1.000
_cell.length_b   1.000
_cell.length_c   1.000
_cell.angle_alpha   90.00
_cell.angle_beta   90.00
_cell.angle_gamma   90.00
#
_symmetry.space_group_name_H-M   'P 1'
#
loop_
_entity.id
_entity.type
_entity.pdbx_description
1 polymer ?
#
loop_
_entity_poly.entity_id
_entity_poly.type
_entity_poly.pdbx_seq_one_letter_code
_entity_poly.pdbx_strand_id
1 'polypeptide(L)'
;ETVREGQSKVETLHLQPCFSPVWDTSLSINALIESGLPQNHPSLLKAGQWLMSKQTNTAGDWKESSATEKTEPGGWYFQFENERYPDVDDSAVVIMALAKLRMADHQAQKESIRRGYQWVMAMQSSDGGWGAYDVDNNHMVFNVIPFADHRALLDPPTEDLAGRCLEMLGALGYDRTHPAAKRAIAFIKNKQEADGSWYGRWGVNYIYGTWSVLVGLRSIGEDMSAPYVRHAVQWLEAKQNPDGGWGESCLSYADQAVAGRGESTPSQTAWALMSLLAAGVSDSLGVVRGINYLLRHQREDGSWKEARHTGTGFPRVFYLRYHWYCQYFPLWALAMYRNVRARGQMRADELRHAVRTADTFRPGL
;
A
#
# COMPACT_ATOMS: atom_id res chain seq x y z
N GLU A 1 1.48 -25.29 -12.19
CA GLU A 1 1.15 -24.72 -13.52
C GLU A 1 1.74 -25.66 -14.59
N THR A 2 1.64 -25.37 -15.90
CA THR A 2 2.41 -26.14 -16.90
C THR A 2 3.41 -25.22 -17.59
N VAL A 3 4.65 -25.66 -17.72
CA VAL A 3 5.71 -24.91 -18.41
C VAL A 3 6.06 -25.67 -19.69
N ARG A 4 6.41 -24.94 -20.75
CA ARG A 4 6.90 -25.55 -21.98
C ARG A 4 8.39 -25.84 -21.85
N GLU A 5 8.75 -27.10 -22.01
CA GLU A 5 10.13 -27.56 -22.15
C GLU A 5 10.28 -28.13 -23.57
N GLY A 6 10.83 -27.32 -24.49
CA GLY A 6 10.83 -27.63 -25.92
C GLY A 6 9.42 -27.70 -26.50
N GLN A 7 9.03 -28.87 -27.03
CA GLN A 7 7.69 -29.12 -27.57
C GLN A 7 6.70 -29.69 -26.53
N SER A 8 7.19 -30.07 -25.34
CA SER A 8 6.40 -30.72 -24.31
C SER A 8 5.84 -29.72 -23.29
N LYS A 9 4.63 -29.96 -22.80
CA LYS A 9 4.10 -29.28 -21.60
C LYS A 9 4.33 -30.20 -20.40
N VAL A 10 5.03 -29.71 -19.40
CA VAL A 10 5.33 -30.45 -18.17
C VAL A 10 4.59 -29.80 -17.01
N GLU A 11 4.00 -30.61 -16.14
CA GLU A 11 3.43 -30.11 -14.88
C GLU A 11 4.53 -29.58 -13.98
N THR A 12 4.31 -28.40 -13.40
CA THR A 12 5.24 -27.78 -12.46
C THR A 12 4.60 -27.56 -11.10
N LEU A 13 5.39 -27.83 -10.08
CA LEU A 13 5.14 -27.45 -8.69
C LEU A 13 5.96 -26.19 -8.39
N HIS A 14 5.32 -25.15 -7.85
CA HIS A 14 6.00 -23.95 -7.37
C HIS A 14 5.87 -23.87 -5.84
N LEU A 15 6.98 -23.69 -5.14
CA LEU A 15 6.97 -23.43 -3.71
C LEU A 15 6.80 -21.93 -3.50
N GLN A 16 5.74 -21.54 -2.79
CA GLN A 16 5.51 -20.14 -2.44
C GLN A 16 6.39 -19.79 -1.23
N PRO A 17 7.17 -18.70 -1.29
CA PRO A 17 8.00 -18.27 -0.16
C PRO A 17 7.16 -17.77 1.02
N CYS A 18 5.97 -17.24 0.73
CA CYS A 18 4.98 -16.77 1.68
C CYS A 18 3.60 -16.75 1.02
N PHE A 19 2.53 -16.78 1.81
CA PHE A 19 1.15 -16.62 1.36
C PHE A 19 0.63 -15.25 1.80
N SER A 20 -0.10 -14.54 0.94
CA SER A 20 -0.57 -13.15 1.14
C SER A 20 -2.07 -12.97 1.44
N PRO A 21 -2.77 -13.88 2.15
CA PRO A 21 -4.24 -13.84 2.23
C PRO A 21 -4.80 -12.62 2.98
N VAL A 22 -4.14 -12.13 4.03
CA VAL A 22 -4.62 -10.95 4.78
C VAL A 22 -4.45 -9.69 3.93
N TRP A 23 -3.28 -9.54 3.31
CA TRP A 23 -2.95 -8.49 2.35
C TRP A 23 -3.92 -8.44 1.17
N ASP A 24 -4.12 -9.56 0.48
CA ASP A 24 -4.98 -9.60 -0.71
C ASP A 24 -6.46 -9.41 -0.35
N THR A 25 -6.90 -9.89 0.81
CA THR A 25 -8.30 -9.71 1.26
C THR A 25 -8.58 -8.23 1.57
N SER A 26 -7.69 -7.56 2.31
CA SER A 26 -7.87 -6.17 2.70
C SER A 26 -7.80 -5.22 1.50
N LEU A 27 -6.87 -5.40 0.56
CA LEU A 27 -6.81 -4.64 -0.69
C LEU A 27 -8.03 -4.87 -1.58
N SER A 28 -8.51 -6.11 -1.66
CA SER A 28 -9.74 -6.43 -2.40
C SER A 28 -10.97 -5.71 -1.82
N ILE A 29 -11.12 -5.67 -0.49
CA ILE A 29 -12.21 -4.92 0.15
C ILE A 29 -12.13 -3.43 -0.23
N ASN A 30 -10.94 -2.82 -0.13
CA ASN A 30 -10.75 -1.42 -0.45
C ASN A 30 -11.11 -1.12 -1.93
N ALA A 31 -10.62 -1.94 -2.86
CA ALA A 31 -10.91 -1.80 -4.30
C ALA A 31 -12.39 -2.00 -4.63
N LEU A 32 -13.05 -2.99 -4.02
CA LEU A 32 -14.47 -3.29 -4.26
C LEU A 32 -15.39 -2.19 -3.71
N ILE A 33 -15.06 -1.60 -2.56
CA ILE A 33 -15.83 -0.46 -2.04
C ILE A 33 -15.67 0.76 -2.94
N GLU A 34 -14.45 1.05 -3.39
CA GLU A 34 -14.21 2.15 -4.34
C GLU A 34 -14.95 1.94 -5.67
N SER A 35 -15.03 0.68 -6.14
CA SER A 35 -15.75 0.31 -7.37
C SER A 35 -17.27 0.39 -7.24
N GLY A 36 -17.80 0.56 -6.02
CA GLY A 36 -19.21 0.86 -5.75
C GLY A 36 -19.97 -0.24 -5.04
N LEU A 37 -19.29 -1.31 -4.60
CA LEU A 37 -19.93 -2.35 -3.81
C LEU A 37 -20.38 -1.78 -2.45
N PRO A 38 -21.62 -2.06 -1.99
CA PRO A 38 -22.12 -1.52 -0.73
C PRO A 38 -21.25 -1.90 0.48
N GLN A 39 -21.07 -0.98 1.43
CA GLN A 39 -20.25 -1.19 2.64
C GLN A 39 -20.76 -2.34 3.55
N ASN A 40 -22.00 -2.78 3.34
CA ASN A 40 -22.65 -3.88 4.04
C ASN A 40 -22.90 -5.11 3.14
N HIS A 41 -22.23 -5.20 1.98
CA HIS A 41 -22.38 -6.34 1.09
C HIS A 41 -21.98 -7.65 1.79
N PRO A 42 -22.76 -8.76 1.71
CA PRO A 42 -22.50 -9.98 2.47
C PRO A 42 -21.08 -10.54 2.34
N SER A 43 -20.52 -10.57 1.12
CA SER A 43 -19.14 -11.03 0.91
C SER A 43 -18.09 -10.15 1.57
N LEU A 44 -18.32 -8.82 1.63
CA LEU A 44 -17.40 -7.90 2.29
C LEU A 44 -17.51 -8.02 3.81
N LEU A 45 -18.71 -8.24 4.34
CA LEU A 45 -18.91 -8.48 5.77
C LEU A 45 -18.26 -9.79 6.21
N LYS A 46 -18.38 -10.86 5.41
CA LYS A 46 -17.69 -12.13 5.66
C LYS A 46 -16.17 -11.93 5.66
N ALA A 47 -15.64 -11.16 4.70
CA ALA A 47 -14.22 -10.85 4.63
C ALA A 47 -13.75 -10.01 5.84
N GLY A 48 -14.53 -9.00 6.25
CA GLY A 48 -14.26 -8.19 7.44
C GLY A 48 -14.26 -9.01 8.74
N GLN A 49 -15.22 -9.93 8.90
CA GLN A 49 -15.26 -10.86 10.03
C GLN A 49 -14.02 -11.77 10.05
N TRP A 50 -13.61 -12.26 8.88
CA TRP A 50 -12.41 -13.07 8.75
C TRP A 50 -11.14 -12.26 9.07
N LEU A 51 -11.02 -11.02 8.60
CA LEU A 51 -9.90 -10.15 8.98
C LEU A 51 -9.87 -9.92 10.49
N MET A 52 -11.00 -9.62 11.14
CA MET A 52 -11.05 -9.44 12.58
C MET A 52 -10.63 -10.70 13.36
N SER A 53 -10.90 -11.91 12.83
CA SER A 53 -10.43 -13.16 13.46
C SER A 53 -8.93 -13.43 13.28
N LYS A 54 -8.25 -12.67 12.41
CA LYS A 54 -6.79 -12.70 12.21
C LYS A 54 -6.05 -11.65 13.02
N GLN A 55 -6.74 -10.79 13.77
CA GLN A 55 -6.09 -9.81 14.63
C GLN A 55 -5.29 -10.51 15.75
N THR A 56 -4.04 -10.09 15.95
CA THR A 56 -3.17 -10.70 16.97
C THR A 56 -3.70 -10.45 18.37
N ASN A 57 -3.68 -11.47 19.22
CA ASN A 57 -3.95 -11.36 20.66
C ASN A 57 -2.73 -11.71 21.52
N THR A 58 -1.64 -12.13 20.87
CA THR A 58 -0.38 -12.49 21.51
C THR A 58 0.70 -11.47 21.15
N ALA A 59 1.55 -11.12 22.13
CA ALA A 59 2.72 -10.29 21.86
C ALA A 59 3.76 -11.05 21.04
N GLY A 60 4.41 -10.34 20.11
CA GLY A 60 5.49 -10.83 19.27
C GLY A 60 6.82 -10.16 19.60
N ASP A 61 7.84 -10.39 18.77
CA ASP A 61 9.19 -9.85 18.96
C ASP A 61 9.22 -8.31 18.92
N TRP A 62 8.27 -7.69 18.20
CA TRP A 62 8.06 -6.24 18.17
C TRP A 62 7.96 -5.60 19.56
N LYS A 63 7.59 -6.36 20.59
CA LYS A 63 7.49 -5.89 21.98
C LYS A 63 8.85 -5.42 22.50
N GLU A 64 9.95 -6.03 22.05
CA GLU A 64 11.32 -5.70 22.46
C GLU A 64 11.78 -4.34 21.93
N SER A 65 11.32 -3.96 20.74
CA SER A 65 11.68 -2.69 20.10
C SER A 65 10.69 -1.57 20.40
N SER A 66 9.41 -1.89 20.62
CA SER A 66 8.39 -0.88 20.91
C SER A 66 8.64 -0.20 22.26
N ALA A 67 8.76 1.13 22.26
CA ALA A 67 9.05 1.94 23.47
C ALA A 67 7.91 1.95 24.51
N THR A 68 6.84 1.20 24.28
CA THR A 68 5.59 1.23 25.03
C THR A 68 5.33 -0.14 25.66
N GLU A 69 5.85 -0.35 26.86
CA GLU A 69 5.60 -1.59 27.64
C GLU A 69 4.10 -1.93 27.75
N LYS A 70 3.25 -0.90 27.73
CA LYS A 70 1.78 -0.98 27.84
C LYS A 70 1.04 -1.23 26.53
N THR A 71 1.71 -1.32 25.38
CA THR A 71 1.01 -1.56 24.12
C THR A 71 0.53 -3.00 24.06
N GLU A 72 -0.78 -3.15 23.92
CA GLU A 72 -1.43 -4.43 23.74
C GLU A 72 -1.27 -4.95 22.30
N PRO A 73 -1.24 -6.27 22.08
CA PRO A 73 -1.31 -6.84 20.75
C PRO A 73 -2.57 -6.37 20.01
N GLY A 74 -2.44 -6.07 18.72
CA GLY A 74 -3.56 -5.60 17.91
C GLY A 74 -3.28 -5.50 16.42
N GLY A 75 -2.08 -5.84 15.97
CA GLY A 75 -1.73 -5.85 14.56
C GLY A 75 -2.35 -7.01 13.79
N TRP A 76 -2.03 -7.05 12.51
CA TRP A 76 -2.32 -8.12 11.57
C TRP A 76 -1.02 -8.56 10.91
N TYR A 77 -1.01 -9.80 10.42
CA TYR A 77 0.12 -10.41 9.72
C TYR A 77 -0.27 -10.79 8.31
N PHE A 78 0.71 -10.85 7.42
CA PHE A 78 0.55 -11.20 6.01
C PHE A 78 -0.11 -12.56 5.71
N GLN A 79 0.25 -13.62 6.47
CA GLN A 79 -0.12 -15.03 6.21
C GLN A 79 -1.46 -15.45 6.83
N PHE A 80 -1.79 -16.75 6.76
CA PHE A 80 -2.97 -17.30 7.45
C PHE A 80 -2.81 -17.37 8.97
N GLU A 81 -1.61 -17.66 9.45
CA GLU A 81 -1.29 -17.86 10.87
C GLU A 81 0.18 -17.43 11.09
N ASN A 82 0.39 -16.25 11.66
CA ASN A 82 1.72 -15.74 11.97
C ASN A 82 1.70 -14.72 13.13
N GLU A 83 1.00 -15.09 14.21
CA GLU A 83 0.57 -14.15 15.26
C GLU A 83 1.71 -13.40 15.97
N ARG A 84 2.93 -13.95 15.95
CA ARG A 84 4.11 -13.33 16.58
C ARG A 84 4.83 -12.31 15.70
N TYR A 85 4.49 -12.24 14.41
CA TYR A 85 5.11 -11.30 13.47
C TYR A 85 4.03 -10.53 12.70
N PRO A 86 3.16 -9.77 13.40
CA PRO A 86 2.33 -8.77 12.73
C PRO A 86 3.22 -7.71 12.08
N ASP A 87 2.72 -7.13 11.00
CA ASP A 87 3.42 -6.08 10.27
C ASP A 87 2.54 -4.83 10.09
N VAL A 88 3.22 -3.70 9.94
CA VAL A 88 2.62 -2.36 9.87
C VAL A 88 1.81 -2.17 8.59
N ASP A 89 2.27 -2.70 7.46
CA ASP A 89 1.60 -2.49 6.16
C ASP A 89 0.26 -3.23 6.13
N ASP A 90 0.23 -4.53 6.48
CA ASP A 90 -1.00 -5.32 6.61
C ASP A 90 -1.94 -4.71 7.65
N SER A 91 -1.43 -4.35 8.83
CA SER A 91 -2.24 -3.73 9.88
C SER A 91 -2.92 -2.46 9.38
N ALA A 92 -2.18 -1.58 8.70
CA ALA A 92 -2.71 -0.32 8.20
C ALA A 92 -3.79 -0.54 7.12
N VAL A 93 -3.57 -1.42 6.15
CA VAL A 93 -4.56 -1.69 5.08
C VAL A 93 -5.79 -2.44 5.60
N VAL A 94 -5.64 -3.31 6.59
CA VAL A 94 -6.77 -3.97 7.26
C VAL A 94 -7.61 -2.95 8.01
N ILE A 95 -6.98 -2.07 8.79
CA ILE A 95 -7.69 -0.99 9.50
C ILE A 95 -8.46 -0.11 8.51
N MET A 96 -7.85 0.25 7.36
CA MET A 96 -8.53 1.00 6.30
C MET A 96 -9.74 0.25 5.73
N ALA A 97 -9.61 -1.06 5.49
CA ALA A 97 -10.71 -1.89 5.00
C ALA A 97 -11.85 -1.93 6.02
N LEU A 98 -11.53 -2.21 7.29
CA LEU A 98 -12.50 -2.26 8.38
C LEU A 98 -13.19 -0.91 8.59
N ALA A 99 -12.47 0.21 8.53
CA ALA A 99 -13.05 1.55 8.67
C ALA A 99 -14.08 1.88 7.57
N LYS A 100 -13.99 1.23 6.41
CA LYS A 100 -14.91 1.42 5.27
C LYS A 100 -16.10 0.45 5.29
N LEU A 101 -16.13 -0.56 6.17
CA LEU A 101 -17.24 -1.52 6.29
C LEU A 101 -18.32 -1.06 7.27
N ARG A 102 -19.55 -1.53 7.08
CA ARG A 102 -20.66 -1.39 8.04
C ARG A 102 -21.02 -2.76 8.62
N MET A 103 -20.23 -3.19 9.60
CA MET A 103 -20.38 -4.48 10.27
C MET A 103 -21.63 -4.50 11.15
N ALA A 104 -22.27 -5.66 11.31
CA ALA A 104 -23.43 -5.81 12.19
C ALA A 104 -23.07 -5.54 13.68
N ASP A 105 -21.92 -6.04 14.11
CA ASP A 105 -21.35 -5.72 15.43
C ASP A 105 -20.40 -4.52 15.32
N HIS A 106 -21.00 -3.32 15.40
CA HIS A 106 -20.26 -2.06 15.33
C HIS A 106 -19.30 -1.85 16.50
N GLN A 107 -19.58 -2.40 17.68
CA GLN A 107 -18.71 -2.22 18.85
C GLN A 107 -17.46 -3.08 18.72
N ALA A 108 -17.60 -4.35 18.33
CA ALA A 108 -16.46 -5.20 18.03
C ALA A 108 -15.59 -4.61 16.91
N GLN A 109 -16.22 -4.06 15.86
CA GLN A 109 -15.50 -3.41 14.76
C GLN A 109 -14.68 -2.21 15.25
N LYS A 110 -15.29 -1.32 16.05
CA LYS A 110 -14.60 -0.15 16.63
C LYS A 110 -13.44 -0.57 17.53
N GLU A 111 -13.65 -1.58 18.37
CA GLU A 111 -12.62 -2.07 19.28
C GLU A 111 -11.45 -2.70 18.52
N SER A 112 -11.72 -3.50 17.49
CA SER A 112 -10.69 -4.08 16.64
C SER A 112 -9.86 -3.00 15.94
N ILE A 113 -10.50 -1.98 15.37
CA ILE A 113 -9.82 -0.81 14.79
C ILE A 113 -8.99 -0.06 15.83
N ARG A 114 -9.54 0.16 17.03
CA ARG A 114 -8.85 0.89 18.12
C ARG A 114 -7.57 0.17 18.55
N ARG A 115 -7.63 -1.15 18.76
CA ARG A 115 -6.46 -1.97 19.10
C ARG A 115 -5.39 -1.94 18.02
N GLY A 116 -5.81 -2.09 16.76
CA GLY A 116 -4.92 -1.99 15.60
C GLY A 116 -4.24 -0.65 15.48
N TYR A 117 -5.02 0.42 15.59
CA TYR A 117 -4.52 1.79 15.56
C TYR A 117 -3.48 2.03 16.66
N GLN A 118 -3.77 1.62 17.90
CA GLN A 118 -2.82 1.76 19.02
C GLN A 118 -1.51 1.00 18.76
N TRP A 119 -1.62 -0.23 18.22
CA TRP A 119 -0.46 -1.02 17.85
C TRP A 119 0.37 -0.31 16.76
N VAL A 120 -0.23 0.12 15.64
CA VAL A 120 0.49 0.83 14.57
C VAL A 120 1.15 2.12 15.07
N MET A 121 0.50 2.88 15.97
CA MET A 121 1.11 4.09 16.53
C MET A 121 2.30 3.80 17.44
N ALA A 122 2.27 2.69 18.18
CA ALA A 122 3.40 2.24 18.98
C ALA A 122 4.60 1.78 18.13
N MET A 123 4.35 1.41 16.87
CA MET A 123 5.38 0.99 15.91
C MET A 123 6.05 2.15 15.16
N GLN A 124 5.71 3.41 15.47
CA GLN A 124 6.35 4.56 14.81
C GLN A 124 7.78 4.74 15.31
N SER A 125 8.74 4.66 14.39
CA SER A 125 10.16 4.86 14.69
C SER A 125 10.51 6.31 15.00
N SER A 126 11.63 6.55 15.65
CA SER A 126 12.08 7.86 16.14
C SER A 126 12.18 8.93 15.05
N ASP A 127 12.59 8.55 13.84
CA ASP A 127 12.70 9.44 12.66
C ASP A 127 11.35 9.87 12.06
N GLY A 128 10.24 9.29 12.52
CA GLY A 128 8.88 9.61 12.10
C GLY A 128 8.30 8.66 11.05
N GLY A 129 9.08 7.74 10.50
CA GLY A 129 8.57 6.69 9.62
C GLY A 129 8.19 5.42 10.37
N TRP A 130 7.91 4.36 9.61
CA TRP A 130 7.64 3.00 10.10
C TRP A 130 8.47 1.99 9.33
N GLY A 131 9.09 1.06 10.05
CA GLY A 131 9.52 -0.24 9.51
C GLY A 131 8.33 -1.18 9.39
N ALA A 132 8.52 -2.36 8.80
CA ALA A 132 7.46 -3.35 8.63
C ALA A 132 7.11 -4.06 9.94
N TYR A 133 8.10 -4.45 10.73
CA TYR A 133 7.94 -5.33 11.90
C TYR A 133 8.43 -4.70 13.20
N ASP A 134 9.41 -3.79 13.16
CA ASP A 134 10.09 -3.28 14.35
C ASP A 134 10.25 -1.76 14.39
N VAL A 135 10.43 -1.24 15.61
CA VAL A 135 10.76 0.16 15.88
C VAL A 135 12.28 0.36 15.86
N ASP A 136 12.76 1.38 15.15
CA ASP A 136 14.17 1.79 15.13
C ASP A 136 15.15 0.62 14.82
N ASN A 137 14.72 -0.36 14.02
CA ASN A 137 15.58 -1.43 13.54
C ASN A 137 16.47 -0.94 12.38
N ASN A 138 17.32 0.06 12.68
CA ASN A 138 18.04 0.86 11.70
C ASN A 138 19.55 0.97 11.97
N HIS A 139 20.11 0.03 12.73
CA HIS A 139 21.56 -0.07 13.01
C HIS A 139 22.35 -0.52 11.77
N MET A 140 22.42 0.34 10.74
CA MET A 140 22.89 0.03 9.38
C MET A 140 24.29 -0.58 9.30
N VAL A 141 25.12 -0.44 10.33
CA VAL A 141 26.42 -1.12 10.43
C VAL A 141 26.31 -2.64 10.33
N PHE A 142 25.18 -3.23 10.74
CA PHE A 142 24.97 -4.68 10.60
C PHE A 142 24.71 -5.13 9.17
N ASN A 143 24.44 -4.22 8.23
CA ASN A 143 24.33 -4.55 6.81
C ASN A 143 25.68 -4.59 6.06
N VAL A 144 26.82 -4.48 6.77
CA VAL A 144 28.17 -4.55 6.14
C VAL A 144 29.06 -5.66 6.71
N ILE A 145 28.53 -6.53 7.58
CA ILE A 145 29.26 -7.71 8.07
C ILE A 145 29.27 -8.83 7.01
N PRO A 146 30.22 -9.79 7.04
CA PRO A 146 30.30 -10.86 6.04
C PRO A 146 29.03 -11.70 5.88
N PHE A 147 28.24 -11.87 6.95
CA PHE A 147 26.97 -12.58 6.92
C PHE A 147 25.85 -11.81 6.21
N ALA A 148 25.97 -10.48 6.11
CA ALA A 148 24.95 -9.59 5.54
C ALA A 148 25.22 -9.27 4.05
N ASP A 149 25.63 -10.26 3.28
CA ASP A 149 25.96 -10.12 1.85
C ASP A 149 24.79 -9.56 1.02
N HIS A 150 23.55 -9.82 1.44
CA HIS A 150 22.32 -9.28 0.85
C HIS A 150 21.89 -7.90 1.37
N ARG A 151 22.54 -7.36 2.41
CA ARG A 151 22.23 -6.04 3.03
C ARG A 151 20.76 -5.86 3.46
N ALA A 152 20.11 -6.94 3.86
CA ALA A 152 18.68 -6.98 4.19
C ALA A 152 18.43 -7.57 5.60
N LEU A 153 19.36 -7.38 6.54
CA LEU A 153 19.22 -7.88 7.91
C LEU A 153 18.36 -7.00 8.81
N LEU A 154 18.02 -5.81 8.34
CA LEU A 154 17.37 -4.77 9.13
C LEU A 154 16.06 -4.34 8.50
N ASP A 155 15.22 -3.73 9.32
CA ASP A 155 13.91 -3.21 8.98
C ASP A 155 13.81 -1.70 9.31
N PRO A 156 14.58 -0.85 8.61
CA PRO A 156 14.52 0.58 8.85
C PRO A 156 13.19 1.16 8.34
N PRO A 157 12.81 2.34 8.85
CA PRO A 157 11.67 3.08 8.33
C PRO A 157 11.74 3.38 6.84
N THR A 158 10.61 3.26 6.16
CA THR A 158 10.50 3.36 4.69
C THR A 158 9.36 4.26 4.23
N GLU A 159 9.52 4.83 3.04
CA GLU A 159 8.65 5.85 2.46
C GLU A 159 7.27 5.29 2.11
N ASP A 160 7.22 4.07 1.59
CA ASP A 160 5.98 3.36 1.26
C ASP A 160 5.15 3.05 2.50
N LEU A 161 5.76 2.63 3.61
CA LEU A 161 5.05 2.39 4.87
C LEU A 161 4.61 3.68 5.56
N ALA A 162 5.43 4.74 5.51
CA ALA A 162 5.02 6.06 5.99
C ALA A 162 3.80 6.57 5.21
N GLY A 163 3.80 6.42 3.88
CA GLY A 163 2.65 6.71 3.02
C GLY A 163 1.40 5.91 3.40
N ARG A 164 1.54 4.60 3.60
CA ARG A 164 0.42 3.73 4.02
C ARG A 164 -0.17 4.15 5.37
N CYS A 165 0.68 4.46 6.35
CA CYS A 165 0.23 4.88 7.68
C CYS A 165 -0.51 6.23 7.62
N LEU A 166 -0.08 7.16 6.76
CA LEU A 166 -0.83 8.38 6.49
C LEU A 166 -2.19 8.09 5.84
N GLU A 167 -2.25 7.12 4.92
CA GLU A 167 -3.49 6.69 4.29
C GLU A 167 -4.49 6.14 5.32
N MET A 168 -4.01 5.27 6.22
CA MET A 168 -4.78 4.72 7.33
C MET A 168 -5.29 5.80 8.28
N LEU A 169 -4.42 6.71 8.73
CA LEU A 169 -4.82 7.82 9.59
C LEU A 169 -5.92 8.67 8.94
N GLY A 170 -5.78 8.97 7.66
CA GLY A 170 -6.81 9.68 6.90
C GLY A 170 -8.13 8.89 6.81
N ALA A 171 -8.08 7.57 6.60
CA ALA A 171 -9.27 6.71 6.57
C ALA A 171 -10.01 6.65 7.92
N LEU A 172 -9.28 6.78 9.03
CA LEU A 172 -9.84 6.93 10.39
C LEU A 172 -10.34 8.36 10.67
N GLY A 173 -10.23 9.25 9.69
CA GLY A 173 -10.71 10.62 9.75
C GLY A 173 -9.73 11.59 10.38
N TYR A 174 -8.49 11.21 10.72
CA TYR A 174 -7.46 12.14 11.17
C TYR A 174 -6.97 13.05 10.01
N ASP A 175 -6.23 14.09 10.35
CA ASP A 175 -5.59 14.98 9.38
C ASP A 175 -4.14 15.28 9.78
N ARG A 176 -3.46 16.13 9.00
CA ARG A 176 -2.04 16.46 9.16
C ARG A 176 -1.67 17.08 10.50
N THR A 177 -2.64 17.52 11.32
CA THR A 177 -2.33 18.01 12.68
C THR A 177 -2.06 16.88 13.67
N HIS A 178 -2.38 15.63 13.31
CA HIS A 178 -2.06 14.47 14.14
C HIS A 178 -0.52 14.39 14.36
N PRO A 179 -0.03 14.23 15.61
CA PRO A 179 1.41 14.24 15.89
C PRO A 179 2.22 13.24 15.07
N ALA A 180 1.71 12.01 14.92
CA ALA A 180 2.34 10.98 14.10
C ALA A 180 2.37 11.37 12.61
N ALA A 181 1.31 12.00 12.10
CA ALA A 181 1.25 12.44 10.70
C ALA A 181 2.24 13.57 10.42
N LYS A 182 2.35 14.55 11.32
CA LYS A 182 3.32 15.65 11.19
C LYS A 182 4.76 15.14 11.06
N ARG A 183 5.12 14.14 11.89
CA ARG A 183 6.44 13.48 11.84
C ARG A 183 6.63 12.68 10.56
N ALA A 184 5.64 11.91 10.14
CA ALA A 184 5.67 11.14 8.91
C ALA A 184 5.83 12.01 7.65
N ILE A 185 5.13 13.15 7.58
CA ILE A 185 5.27 14.11 6.49
C ILE A 185 6.69 14.70 6.45
N ALA A 186 7.29 14.98 7.61
CA ALA A 186 8.68 15.45 7.68
C ALA A 186 9.66 14.36 7.21
N PHE A 187 9.46 13.12 7.64
CA PHE A 187 10.22 11.95 7.16
C PHE A 187 10.14 11.82 5.63
N ILE A 188 8.93 11.82 5.06
CA ILE A 188 8.70 11.72 3.60
C ILE A 188 9.40 12.85 2.84
N LYS A 189 9.34 14.09 3.34
CA LYS A 189 10.02 15.24 2.72
C LYS A 189 11.53 15.07 2.73
N ASN A 190 12.09 14.54 3.82
CA ASN A 190 13.53 14.29 3.94
C ASN A 190 14.02 13.12 3.09
N LYS A 191 13.13 12.18 2.76
CA LYS A 191 13.42 10.96 2.01
C LYS A 191 13.11 11.04 0.51
N GLN A 192 12.62 12.19 0.04
CA GLN A 192 12.33 12.36 -1.38
C GLN A 192 13.64 12.34 -2.20
N GLU A 193 13.64 11.59 -3.29
CA GLU A 193 14.74 11.56 -4.24
C GLU A 193 14.89 12.91 -4.95
N ALA A 194 16.09 13.18 -5.48
CA ALA A 194 16.38 14.42 -6.19
C ALA A 194 15.49 14.62 -7.43
N ASP A 195 14.96 13.54 -8.02
CA ASP A 195 14.05 13.57 -9.17
C ASP A 195 12.56 13.66 -8.78
N GLY A 196 12.27 13.78 -7.49
CA GLY A 196 10.92 13.91 -6.93
C GLY A 196 10.24 12.59 -6.58
N SER A 197 10.79 11.43 -6.96
CA SER A 197 10.22 10.13 -6.62
C SER A 197 10.50 9.70 -5.18
N TRP A 198 9.86 8.63 -4.74
CA TRP A 198 10.18 7.94 -3.47
C TRP A 198 10.44 6.46 -3.72
N TYR A 199 11.43 5.92 -3.02
CA TYR A 199 11.82 4.52 -3.08
C TYR A 199 10.69 3.58 -2.61
N GLY A 200 10.51 2.45 -3.29
CA GLY A 200 9.55 1.42 -2.91
C GLY A 200 10.27 0.22 -2.30
N ARG A 201 10.18 0.03 -0.99
CA ARG A 201 10.86 -1.08 -0.30
C ARG A 201 10.19 -2.43 -0.58
N TRP A 202 8.86 -2.46 -0.68
CA TRP A 202 8.07 -3.71 -0.75
C TRP A 202 7.37 -3.94 -2.09
N GLY A 203 7.30 -2.92 -2.94
CA GLY A 203 6.82 -3.04 -4.32
C GLY A 203 7.79 -2.37 -5.28
N VAL A 204 7.91 -2.92 -6.49
CA VAL A 204 8.85 -2.48 -7.52
C VAL A 204 8.36 -1.20 -8.18
N ASN A 205 9.05 -0.07 -8.08
CA ASN A 205 9.99 0.40 -7.05
C ASN A 205 9.60 1.86 -6.79
N TYR A 206 10.17 2.80 -7.55
CA TYR A 206 9.88 4.22 -7.41
C TYR A 206 8.43 4.57 -7.77
N ILE A 207 7.81 3.85 -8.71
CA ILE A 207 6.37 4.00 -8.99
C ILE A 207 5.53 3.59 -7.77
N TYR A 208 5.89 2.49 -7.11
CA TYR A 208 5.19 1.98 -5.94
C TYR A 208 5.33 2.90 -4.73
N GLY A 209 6.57 3.29 -4.39
CA GLY A 209 6.83 4.21 -3.28
C GLY A 209 6.13 5.55 -3.47
N THR A 210 6.24 6.13 -4.68
CA THR A 210 5.57 7.38 -5.03
C THR A 210 4.05 7.26 -4.94
N TRP A 211 3.48 6.11 -5.32
CA TRP A 211 2.05 5.86 -5.17
C TRP A 211 1.60 5.84 -3.72
N SER A 212 2.25 5.04 -2.87
CA SER A 212 1.88 4.95 -1.46
C SER A 212 1.97 6.32 -0.78
N VAL A 213 3.05 7.06 -1.05
CA VAL A 213 3.26 8.41 -0.52
C VAL A 213 2.17 9.38 -0.99
N LEU A 214 1.91 9.51 -2.29
CA LEU A 214 0.97 10.50 -2.80
C LEU A 214 -0.47 10.23 -2.37
N VAL A 215 -0.89 8.96 -2.31
CA VAL A 215 -2.21 8.59 -1.80
C VAL A 215 -2.30 8.87 -0.29
N GLY A 216 -1.26 8.54 0.49
CA GLY A 216 -1.19 8.86 1.91
C GLY A 216 -1.27 10.35 2.21
N LEU A 217 -0.49 11.17 1.49
CA LEU A 217 -0.50 12.63 1.61
C LEU A 217 -1.88 13.23 1.30
N ARG A 218 -2.56 12.76 0.24
CA ARG A 218 -3.96 13.17 -0.02
C ARG A 218 -4.87 12.76 1.12
N SER A 219 -4.75 11.53 1.60
CA SER A 219 -5.64 10.96 2.64
C SER A 219 -5.53 11.72 3.96
N ILE A 220 -4.34 12.18 4.33
CA ILE A 220 -4.13 12.96 5.56
C ILE A 220 -4.41 14.46 5.38
N GLY A 221 -4.72 14.90 4.17
CA GLY A 221 -5.08 16.29 3.86
C GLY A 221 -3.87 17.22 3.74
N GLU A 222 -2.73 16.73 3.27
CA GLU A 222 -1.62 17.58 2.87
C GLU A 222 -1.94 18.34 1.57
N ASP A 223 -1.28 19.48 1.38
CA ASP A 223 -1.44 20.30 0.18
C ASP A 223 -0.82 19.61 -1.04
N MET A 224 -1.68 19.04 -1.89
CA MET A 224 -1.26 18.36 -3.12
C MET A 224 -0.75 19.31 -4.22
N SER A 225 -0.82 20.63 -3.99
CA SER A 225 -0.18 21.64 -4.85
C SER A 225 1.23 22.01 -4.40
N ALA A 226 1.69 21.51 -3.25
CA ALA A 226 3.01 21.81 -2.73
C ALA A 226 4.13 21.41 -3.72
N PRO A 227 5.23 22.19 -3.83
CA PRO A 227 6.25 21.97 -4.85
C PRO A 227 6.82 20.55 -4.89
N TYR A 228 7.06 19.95 -3.72
CA TYR A 228 7.62 18.60 -3.60
C TYR A 228 6.64 17.52 -4.11
N VAL A 229 5.34 17.71 -3.91
CA VAL A 229 4.29 16.84 -4.49
C VAL A 229 4.23 17.02 -6.00
N ARG A 230 4.28 18.26 -6.48
CA ARG A 230 4.25 18.55 -7.93
C ARG A 230 5.47 18.00 -8.66
N HIS A 231 6.62 17.96 -8.01
CA HIS A 231 7.83 17.33 -8.55
C HIS A 231 7.63 15.83 -8.78
N ALA A 232 7.06 15.11 -7.80
CA ALA A 232 6.73 13.69 -7.94
C ALA A 232 5.70 13.42 -9.05
N VAL A 233 4.72 14.30 -9.21
CA VAL A 233 3.73 14.23 -10.30
C VAL A 233 4.42 14.39 -11.66
N GLN A 234 5.28 15.39 -11.81
CA GLN A 234 6.05 15.60 -13.04
C GLN A 234 6.94 14.41 -13.37
N TRP A 235 7.56 13.82 -12.36
CA TRP A 235 8.33 12.58 -12.52
C TRP A 235 7.46 11.46 -13.07
N LEU A 236 6.30 11.18 -12.47
CA LEU A 236 5.38 10.15 -12.96
C LEU A 236 4.95 10.40 -14.41
N GLU A 237 4.55 11.63 -14.75
CA GLU A 237 4.16 11.99 -16.11
C GLU A 237 5.30 11.74 -17.12
N ALA A 238 6.54 12.05 -16.75
CA ALA A 238 7.72 11.81 -17.58
C ALA A 238 8.10 10.32 -17.74
N LYS A 239 7.60 9.44 -16.88
CA LYS A 239 7.83 7.98 -16.92
C LYS A 239 6.76 7.20 -17.67
N GLN A 240 5.75 7.86 -18.26
CA GLN A 240 4.72 7.16 -19.02
C GLN A 240 5.28 6.54 -20.31
N ASN A 241 4.97 5.28 -20.56
CA ASN A 241 5.40 4.57 -21.77
C ASN A 241 4.61 5.01 -23.02
N PRO A 242 5.13 4.75 -24.24
CA PRO A 242 4.43 5.04 -25.49
C PRO A 242 3.08 4.33 -25.67
N ASP A 243 2.86 3.18 -25.03
CA ASP A 243 1.58 2.45 -25.04
C ASP A 243 0.51 3.07 -24.10
N GLY A 244 0.91 4.05 -23.28
CA GLY A 244 0.07 4.75 -22.32
C GLY A 244 0.13 4.19 -20.90
N GLY A 245 0.74 3.03 -20.69
CA GLY A 245 0.93 2.47 -19.37
C GLY A 245 2.17 3.00 -18.65
N TRP A 246 2.39 2.47 -17.46
CA TRP A 246 3.62 2.61 -16.69
C TRP A 246 4.15 1.24 -16.31
N GLY A 247 5.47 1.15 -16.25
CA GLY A 247 6.17 -0.07 -15.92
C GLY A 247 7.53 0.23 -15.34
N GLU A 248 7.95 -0.59 -14.39
CA GLU A 248 9.26 -0.46 -13.76
C GLU A 248 9.86 -1.84 -13.52
N SER A 249 11.09 -2.02 -14.01
CA SER A 249 11.83 -3.27 -13.85
C SER A 249 12.45 -3.38 -12.47
N CYS A 250 12.58 -4.61 -11.97
CA CYS A 250 13.36 -4.95 -10.78
C CYS A 250 14.82 -4.46 -10.84
N LEU A 251 15.35 -4.19 -12.05
CA LEU A 251 16.67 -3.59 -12.25
C LEU A 251 16.80 -2.20 -11.63
N SER A 252 15.69 -1.48 -11.42
CA SER A 252 15.67 -0.15 -10.80
C SER A 252 16.23 -0.13 -9.36
N TYR A 253 16.29 -1.29 -8.69
CA TYR A 253 16.94 -1.42 -7.38
C TYR A 253 18.47 -1.45 -7.45
N ALA A 254 19.04 -1.81 -8.60
CA ALA A 254 20.48 -1.86 -8.84
C ALA A 254 20.99 -0.63 -9.59
N ASP A 255 20.13 0.00 -10.40
CA ASP A 255 20.48 1.17 -11.22
C ASP A 255 19.34 2.21 -11.21
N GLN A 256 19.60 3.35 -10.56
CA GLN A 256 18.65 4.47 -10.50
C GLN A 256 18.41 5.12 -11.88
N ALA A 257 19.30 4.94 -12.87
CA ALA A 257 19.10 5.48 -14.22
C ALA A 257 17.90 4.84 -14.95
N VAL A 258 17.46 3.66 -14.50
CA VAL A 258 16.26 2.97 -14.99
C VAL A 258 15.06 3.11 -14.04
N ALA A 259 15.09 4.04 -13.07
CA ALA A 259 13.97 4.35 -12.20
C ALA A 259 12.72 4.71 -13.02
N GLY A 260 11.59 4.09 -12.67
CA GLY A 260 10.31 4.22 -13.35
C GLY A 260 10.31 3.73 -14.81
N ARG A 261 11.24 2.85 -15.21
CA ARG A 261 11.34 2.33 -16.59
C ARG A 261 11.23 0.81 -16.63
N GLY A 262 10.40 0.34 -17.55
CA GLY A 262 10.12 -1.08 -17.76
C GLY A 262 8.93 -1.27 -18.70
N GLU A 263 8.65 -2.52 -19.08
CA GLU A 263 7.41 -2.84 -19.80
C GLU A 263 6.20 -2.47 -18.94
N SER A 264 5.20 -1.84 -19.54
CA SER A 264 3.97 -1.47 -18.82
C SER A 264 3.32 -2.70 -18.19
N THR A 265 2.93 -2.58 -16.92
CA THR A 265 2.18 -3.61 -16.20
C THR A 265 0.84 -3.05 -15.71
N PRO A 266 -0.21 -3.89 -15.58
CA PRO A 266 -1.49 -3.46 -15.03
C PRO A 266 -1.37 -2.83 -13.64
N SER A 267 -0.61 -3.43 -12.71
CA SER A 267 -0.47 -2.93 -11.35
C SER A 267 0.31 -1.61 -11.27
N GLN A 268 1.45 -1.49 -11.94
CA GLN A 268 2.24 -0.26 -11.93
C GLN A 268 1.55 0.88 -12.68
N THR A 269 0.82 0.57 -13.76
CA THR A 269 -0.06 1.56 -14.42
C THR A 269 -1.15 2.05 -13.49
N ALA A 270 -1.77 1.14 -12.72
CA ALA A 270 -2.76 1.52 -11.75
C ALA A 270 -2.18 2.38 -10.62
N TRP A 271 -1.00 2.06 -10.07
CA TRP A 271 -0.30 2.88 -9.07
C TRP A 271 -0.03 4.30 -9.58
N ALA A 272 0.49 4.45 -10.79
CA ALA A 272 0.71 5.75 -11.41
C ALA A 272 -0.60 6.53 -11.58
N LEU A 273 -1.67 5.88 -12.07
CA LEU A 273 -2.99 6.50 -12.20
C LEU A 273 -3.57 6.94 -10.85
N MET A 274 -3.54 6.08 -9.83
CA MET A 274 -4.00 6.38 -8.48
C MET A 274 -3.25 7.58 -7.90
N SER A 275 -1.94 7.66 -8.14
CA SER A 275 -1.07 8.77 -7.74
C SER A 275 -1.47 10.10 -8.39
N LEU A 276 -1.63 10.09 -9.71
CA LEU A 276 -2.02 11.28 -10.49
C LEU A 276 -3.40 11.78 -10.04
N LEU A 277 -4.37 10.87 -9.91
CA LEU A 277 -5.70 11.20 -9.40
C LEU A 277 -5.63 11.73 -7.96
N ALA A 278 -4.78 11.14 -7.12
CA ALA A 278 -4.59 11.60 -5.75
C ALA A 278 -4.04 13.03 -5.70
N ALA A 279 -3.14 13.38 -6.60
CA ALA A 279 -2.58 14.71 -6.76
C ALA A 279 -3.48 15.70 -7.54
N GLY A 280 -4.73 15.33 -7.82
CA GLY A 280 -5.70 16.18 -8.51
C GLY A 280 -5.50 16.28 -10.03
N VAL A 281 -4.66 15.43 -10.61
CA VAL A 281 -4.48 15.33 -12.06
C VAL A 281 -5.49 14.30 -12.59
N SER A 282 -6.65 14.76 -13.04
CA SER A 282 -7.70 13.90 -13.63
C SER A 282 -7.91 14.12 -15.12
N ASP A 283 -7.57 15.30 -15.63
CA ASP A 283 -7.95 15.77 -16.96
C ASP A 283 -6.73 15.91 -17.89
N SER A 284 -5.69 15.12 -17.65
CA SER A 284 -4.50 15.09 -18.49
C SER A 284 -4.58 13.98 -19.55
N LEU A 285 -3.94 14.22 -20.70
CA LEU A 285 -3.81 13.20 -21.74
C LEU A 285 -3.11 11.94 -21.22
N GLY A 286 -2.16 12.11 -20.28
CA GLY A 286 -1.48 11.00 -19.64
C GLY A 286 -2.42 10.08 -18.88
N VAL A 287 -3.32 10.63 -18.06
CA VAL A 287 -4.34 9.85 -17.34
C VAL A 287 -5.24 9.11 -18.33
N VAL A 288 -5.75 9.79 -19.37
CA VAL A 288 -6.62 9.17 -20.38
C VAL A 288 -5.90 8.02 -21.10
N ARG A 289 -4.62 8.17 -21.42
CA ARG A 289 -3.80 7.12 -22.05
C ARG A 289 -3.60 5.91 -21.12
N GLY A 290 -3.39 6.13 -19.82
CA GLY A 290 -3.27 5.07 -18.82
C GLY A 290 -4.57 4.30 -18.61
N ILE A 291 -5.70 5.01 -18.53
CA ILE A 291 -7.02 4.38 -18.44
C ILE A 291 -7.28 3.51 -19.67
N ASN A 292 -7.00 4.03 -20.86
CA ASN A 292 -7.13 3.26 -22.10
C ASN A 292 -6.16 2.08 -22.18
N TYR A 293 -4.95 2.18 -21.62
CA TYR A 293 -4.04 1.04 -21.48
C TYR A 293 -4.71 -0.06 -20.66
N LEU A 294 -5.25 0.24 -19.47
CA LEU A 294 -5.91 -0.77 -18.64
C LEU A 294 -7.11 -1.40 -19.35
N LEU A 295 -7.97 -0.60 -19.98
CA LEU A 295 -9.15 -1.10 -20.69
C LEU A 295 -8.77 -2.02 -21.87
N ARG A 296 -7.74 -1.68 -22.66
CA ARG A 296 -7.30 -2.52 -23.79
C ARG A 296 -6.65 -3.83 -23.36
N HIS A 297 -6.09 -3.89 -22.15
CA HIS A 297 -5.44 -5.09 -21.61
C HIS A 297 -6.35 -5.90 -20.68
N GLN A 298 -7.59 -5.46 -20.49
CA GLN A 298 -8.61 -6.26 -19.80
C GLN A 298 -9.01 -7.44 -20.70
N ARG A 299 -9.07 -8.63 -20.13
CA ARG A 299 -9.49 -9.85 -20.82
C ARG A 299 -11.01 -9.96 -20.84
N GLU A 300 -11.53 -10.83 -21.69
CA GLU A 300 -12.97 -11.10 -21.81
C GLU A 300 -13.61 -11.55 -20.49
N ASP A 301 -12.85 -12.24 -19.62
CA ASP A 301 -13.28 -12.66 -18.29
C ASP A 301 -13.23 -11.54 -17.23
N GLY A 302 -12.87 -10.32 -17.64
CA GLY A 302 -12.73 -9.14 -16.79
C GLY A 302 -11.38 -9.04 -16.06
N SER A 303 -10.53 -10.07 -16.13
CA SER A 303 -9.21 -10.09 -15.48
C SER A 303 -8.13 -9.38 -16.28
N TRP A 304 -7.00 -9.08 -15.63
CA TRP A 304 -5.74 -8.76 -16.31
C TRP A 304 -4.71 -9.87 -16.13
N LYS A 305 -3.71 -9.89 -17.01
CA LYS A 305 -2.51 -10.73 -16.85
C LYS A 305 -1.31 -9.85 -16.59
N GLU A 306 -0.48 -10.31 -15.66
CA GLU A 306 0.79 -9.67 -15.34
C GLU A 306 1.84 -10.75 -15.09
N ALA A 307 2.81 -10.86 -15.99
CA ALA A 307 3.89 -11.84 -15.89
C ALA A 307 5.13 -11.31 -15.17
N ARG A 308 5.30 -9.98 -15.15
CA ARG A 308 6.43 -9.31 -14.48
C ARG A 308 6.23 -9.32 -12.97
N HIS A 309 7.34 -9.33 -12.24
CA HIS A 309 7.33 -9.20 -10.79
C HIS A 309 7.20 -7.72 -10.44
N THR A 310 6.24 -7.41 -9.58
CA THR A 310 5.92 -6.05 -9.14
C THR A 310 5.99 -5.92 -7.61
N GLY A 311 6.22 -7.03 -6.90
CA GLY A 311 6.54 -7.06 -5.48
C GLY A 311 8.03 -7.27 -5.22
N THR A 312 8.49 -6.86 -4.05
CA THR A 312 9.89 -6.98 -3.61
C THR A 312 9.93 -7.51 -2.19
N GLY A 313 10.63 -8.64 -1.98
CA GLY A 313 10.95 -9.11 -0.63
C GLY A 313 12.25 -8.50 -0.14
N PHE A 314 13.32 -8.70 -0.91
CA PHE A 314 14.65 -8.13 -0.64
C PHE A 314 15.19 -7.46 -1.91
N PRO A 315 15.36 -6.13 -1.91
CA PRO A 315 15.91 -5.41 -3.06
C PRO A 315 17.18 -6.06 -3.60
N ARG A 316 17.26 -6.24 -4.93
CA ARG A 316 18.40 -6.85 -5.66
C ARG A 316 18.59 -8.36 -5.49
N VAL A 317 17.81 -9.01 -4.62
CA VAL A 317 18.03 -10.42 -4.25
C VAL A 317 16.77 -11.27 -4.46
N PHE A 318 15.61 -10.76 -4.03
CA PHE A 318 14.40 -11.54 -3.95
C PHE A 318 13.17 -10.73 -4.34
N TYR A 319 12.54 -11.11 -5.45
CA TYR A 319 11.38 -10.44 -6.03
C TYR A 319 10.15 -11.34 -5.97
N LEU A 320 8.98 -10.71 -5.82
CA LEU A 320 7.72 -11.37 -5.60
C LEU A 320 6.73 -11.06 -6.71
N ARG A 321 5.91 -12.06 -7.05
CA ARG A 321 4.75 -11.88 -7.90
C ARG A 321 3.51 -12.04 -7.04
N TYR A 322 2.87 -10.92 -6.74
CA TYR A 322 1.55 -10.91 -6.13
C TYR A 322 0.49 -11.15 -7.21
N HIS A 323 -0.07 -12.35 -7.24
CA HIS A 323 -0.98 -12.77 -8.31
C HIS A 323 -2.23 -11.87 -8.43
N TRP A 324 -2.68 -11.27 -7.33
CA TRP A 324 -3.87 -10.44 -7.29
C TRP A 324 -3.62 -8.94 -7.55
N TYR A 325 -2.36 -8.47 -7.59
CA TYR A 325 -2.04 -7.05 -7.85
C TYR A 325 -2.66 -6.57 -9.16
N CYS A 326 -2.53 -7.38 -10.21
CA CYS A 326 -3.11 -7.09 -11.51
C CYS A 326 -4.65 -7.17 -11.55
N GLN A 327 -5.32 -7.61 -10.48
CA GLN A 327 -6.79 -7.63 -10.44
C GLN A 327 -7.31 -6.40 -9.69
N TYR A 328 -6.95 -6.25 -8.42
CA TYR A 328 -7.55 -5.19 -7.60
C TYR A 328 -7.01 -3.81 -7.93
N PHE A 329 -5.73 -3.63 -8.30
CA PHE A 329 -5.21 -2.29 -8.58
C PHE A 329 -5.81 -1.68 -9.86
N PRO A 330 -5.89 -2.39 -11.01
CA PRO A 330 -6.59 -1.87 -12.18
C PRO A 330 -8.05 -1.53 -11.91
N LEU A 331 -8.79 -2.42 -11.23
CA LEU A 331 -10.17 -2.16 -10.83
C LEU A 331 -10.27 -0.90 -9.97
N TRP A 332 -9.38 -0.75 -9.00
CA TRP A 332 -9.35 0.39 -8.08
C TRP A 332 -9.04 1.70 -8.82
N ALA A 333 -8.02 1.73 -9.68
CA ALA A 333 -7.67 2.91 -10.47
C ALA A 333 -8.80 3.32 -11.42
N LEU A 334 -9.42 2.37 -12.11
CA LEU A 334 -10.58 2.63 -12.98
C LEU A 334 -11.78 3.15 -12.20
N ALA A 335 -12.03 2.61 -11.00
CA ALA A 335 -13.08 3.08 -10.11
C ALA A 335 -12.84 4.51 -9.62
N MET A 336 -11.62 4.83 -9.18
CA MET A 336 -11.22 6.18 -8.78
C MET A 336 -11.42 7.15 -9.94
N TYR A 337 -10.95 6.81 -11.14
CA TYR A 337 -11.11 7.65 -12.33
C TYR A 337 -12.59 7.90 -12.64
N ARG A 338 -13.41 6.84 -12.67
CA ARG A 338 -14.87 6.96 -12.87
C ARG A 338 -15.51 7.88 -11.83
N ASN A 339 -15.17 7.69 -10.55
CA ASN A 339 -15.75 8.48 -9.45
C ASN A 339 -15.34 9.95 -9.55
N VAL A 340 -14.05 10.24 -9.80
CA VAL A 340 -13.56 11.62 -10.00
C VAL A 340 -14.22 12.28 -11.20
N ARG A 341 -14.34 11.59 -12.34
CA ARG A 341 -14.98 12.14 -13.55
C ARG A 341 -16.48 12.35 -13.40
N ALA A 342 -17.18 11.50 -12.63
CA ALA A 342 -18.62 11.58 -12.48
C ALA A 342 -19.07 12.46 -11.29
N ARG A 343 -18.25 12.59 -10.24
CA ARG A 343 -18.63 13.21 -8.95
C ARG A 343 -17.63 14.24 -8.44
N GLY A 344 -16.49 14.43 -9.10
CA GLY A 344 -15.43 15.35 -8.69
C GLY A 344 -14.54 14.85 -7.54
N GLN A 345 -14.81 13.66 -6.99
CA GLN A 345 -14.07 13.10 -5.86
C GLN A 345 -14.08 11.56 -5.88
N MET A 346 -13.15 10.95 -5.14
CA MET A 346 -13.09 9.50 -4.96
C MET A 346 -14.11 9.05 -3.90
N ARG A 347 -14.51 7.78 -3.94
CA ARG A 347 -15.38 7.21 -2.90
C ARG A 347 -14.67 7.21 -1.54
N ALA A 348 -13.36 6.96 -1.51
CA ALA A 348 -12.55 7.10 -0.30
C ALA A 348 -12.62 8.51 0.33
N ASP A 349 -12.71 9.58 -0.48
CA ASP A 349 -12.87 10.95 0.01
C ASP A 349 -14.22 11.13 0.71
N GLU A 350 -15.31 10.65 0.09
CA GLU A 350 -16.67 10.68 0.65
C GLU A 350 -16.72 9.95 2.01
N LEU A 351 -16.13 8.76 2.07
CA LEU A 351 -16.15 7.92 3.28
C LEU A 351 -15.33 8.54 4.41
N ARG A 352 -14.16 9.08 4.10
CA ARG A 352 -13.33 9.80 5.06
C ARG A 352 -14.05 11.02 5.62
N HIS A 353 -14.72 11.81 4.77
CA HIS A 353 -15.51 12.94 5.24
C HIS A 353 -16.61 12.48 6.21
N ALA A 354 -17.34 11.42 5.87
CA ALA A 354 -18.36 10.84 6.74
C ALA A 354 -17.79 10.38 8.10
N VAL A 355 -16.65 9.68 8.11
CA VAL A 355 -15.97 9.23 9.33
C VAL A 355 -15.54 10.43 10.19
N ARG A 356 -14.98 11.47 9.57
CA ARG A 356 -14.56 12.70 10.26
C ARG A 356 -15.75 13.45 10.87
N THR A 357 -16.88 13.54 10.16
CA THR A 357 -18.08 14.22 10.67
C THR A 357 -18.80 13.46 11.77
N ALA A 358 -18.76 12.13 11.73
CA ALA A 358 -19.42 11.28 12.70
C ALA A 358 -18.56 10.98 13.94
N ASP A 359 -17.30 11.42 13.94
CA ASP A 359 -16.30 11.15 14.99
C ASP A 359 -16.20 9.66 15.34
N THR A 360 -16.34 8.80 14.33
CA THR A 360 -16.66 7.37 14.52
C THR A 360 -15.56 6.60 15.25
N PHE A 361 -14.30 6.91 14.95
CA PHE A 361 -13.12 6.13 15.34
C PHE A 361 -12.03 6.95 16.04
N ARG A 362 -12.18 8.27 16.20
CA ARG A 362 -11.26 9.07 16.98
C ARG A 362 -11.58 8.83 18.46
N PRO A 363 -10.72 8.18 19.26
CA PRO A 363 -10.85 8.24 20.70
C PRO A 363 -10.73 9.71 21.10
N GLY A 364 -11.51 10.18 22.07
CA GLY A 364 -11.38 11.55 22.59
C GLY A 364 -9.90 11.87 22.84
N LEU A 365 -9.43 12.93 22.17
CA LEU A 365 -8.08 13.48 22.30
C LEU A 365 -7.76 13.81 23.77
#